data_AF-A0A5D2HD12-F1
#
_entry.id   AF-A0A5D2HD12-F1
#
_cell.length_a   1.000
_cell.length_b   1.000
_cell.length_c   1.000
_cell.angle_alpha   90.00
_cell.angle_beta   90.00
_cell.angle_gamma   90.00
#
_symmetry.space_group_name_H-M   'P 1'
#
loop_
_entity.id
_entity.type
_entity.pdbx_description
1 polymer ?
#
loop_
_entity_poly.entity_id
_entity_poly.type
_entity_poly.pdbx_seq_one_letter_code
_entity_poly.pdbx_strand_id
1 'polypeptide(L)'
;MLQVRDYVHVVDLADGHIAALKKLSDPKIGCEVYNLGTGKGTSVLEMVTAFEKVSGKKIPLQIAGRRPGDSEVIYASIKRPRLN
;
A
#
# COMPACT_ATOMS: atom_id res chain seq x y z
N MET A 1 4.10 6.92 -17.28
CA MET A 1 2.89 7.69 -16.88
C MET A 1 1.85 6.82 -16.17
N LEU A 2 2.23 5.69 -15.57
CA LEU A 2 1.33 4.88 -14.74
C LEU A 2 2.14 4.38 -13.56
N GLN A 3 2.43 5.29 -12.64
CA GLN A 3 3.00 4.91 -11.37
C GLN A 3 1.96 4.05 -10.63
N VAL A 4 2.34 2.82 -10.26
CA VAL A 4 1.46 1.88 -9.55
C VAL A 4 1.93 1.77 -8.11
N ARG A 5 0.98 1.90 -7.17
CA ARG A 5 1.20 1.85 -5.73
C ARG A 5 0.17 0.96 -5.03
N ASP A 6 0.56 0.40 -3.90
CA ASP A 6 -0.36 -0.29 -2.97
C ASP A 6 -0.91 0.72 -1.98
N TYR A 7 -2.21 0.96 -2.03
CA TYR A 7 -2.90 1.88 -1.14
C TYR A 7 -3.64 1.07 -0.08
N VAL A 8 -3.13 1.14 1.16
CA VAL A 8 -3.73 0.50 2.33
C VAL A 8 -4.60 1.50 3.09
N HIS A 9 -5.74 1.03 3.61
CA HIS A 9 -6.58 1.87 4.46
C HIS A 9 -5.86 2.16 5.78
N VAL A 10 -5.94 3.40 6.27
CA VAL A 10 -5.19 3.83 7.46
C VAL A 10 -5.56 3.03 8.72
N VAL A 11 -6.82 2.60 8.83
CA VAL A 11 -7.29 1.75 9.94
C VAL A 11 -6.67 0.36 9.87
N ASP A 12 -6.61 -0.26 8.68
CA ASP A 12 -5.97 -1.57 8.50
C ASP A 12 -4.47 -1.51 8.86
N LEU A 13 -3.81 -0.39 8.54
CA LEU A 13 -2.44 -0.15 8.94
C LEU A 13 -2.30 -0.08 10.47
N ALA A 14 -3.20 0.62 11.15
CA ALA A 14 -3.21 0.72 12.62
C ALA A 14 -3.45 -0.66 13.26
N ASP A 15 -4.42 -1.43 12.75
CA ASP A 15 -4.70 -2.80 13.20
C ASP A 15 -3.49 -3.72 12.99
N GLY A 16 -2.76 -3.55 11.89
CA GLY A 16 -1.49 -4.24 11.63
C GLY A 16 -0.44 -3.99 12.72
N HIS A 17 -0.33 -2.75 13.22
CA HIS A 17 0.59 -2.44 14.33
C HIS A 17 0.14 -3.09 15.64
N ILE A 18 -1.16 -3.08 15.94
CA ILE A 18 -1.70 -3.75 17.13
C ILE A 18 -1.44 -5.26 17.07
N ALA A 19 -1.61 -5.88 15.90
CA ALA A 19 -1.32 -7.29 15.69
C ALA A 19 0.17 -7.60 15.87
N ALA A 20 1.06 -6.76 15.33
CA ALA A 20 2.51 -6.88 15.51
C ALA A 20 2.89 -6.79 16.99
N LEU A 21 2.35 -5.82 17.74
CA LEU A 21 2.59 -5.67 19.18
C LEU A 21 2.14 -6.91 19.97
N LYS A 22 0.96 -7.46 19.67
CA LYS A 22 0.50 -8.71 20.31
C LYS A 22 1.44 -9.89 20.02
N LYS A 23 2.02 -9.93 18.83
CA LYS A 23 2.96 -10.98 18.42
C LYS A 23 4.31 -10.86 19.14
N LEU A 24 4.70 -9.66 19.57
CA LEU A 24 5.91 -9.44 20.39
C LEU A 24 5.82 -10.08 21.78
N SER A 25 4.61 -10.42 22.26
CA SER A 25 4.43 -11.14 23.52
C SER A 25 4.81 -12.63 23.42
N ASP A 26 5.04 -13.16 22.22
CA ASP A 26 5.51 -14.52 22.02
C ASP A 26 7.00 -14.60 22.38
N PRO A 27 7.42 -15.37 23.41
CA PRO A 27 8.82 -15.41 23.84
C PRO A 27 9.78 -15.98 22.78
N LYS A 28 9.26 -16.58 21.71
CA LYS A 28 10.06 -17.07 20.57
C LYS A 28 10.23 -16.02 19.47
N ILE A 29 9.62 -14.84 19.60
CA ILE A 29 9.69 -13.79 18.60
C ILE A 29 11.09 -13.17 18.58
N GLY A 30 11.76 -13.29 17.45
CA GLY A 30 13.02 -12.59 17.18
C GLY A 30 12.75 -11.27 16.46
N CYS A 31 13.62 -10.93 15.51
CA CYS A 31 13.36 -9.87 14.56
C CYS A 31 12.58 -10.43 13.37
N GLU A 32 11.38 -9.89 13.12
CA GLU A 32 10.51 -10.30 12.03
C GLU A 32 10.12 -9.08 11.19
N VAL A 33 10.20 -9.24 9.87
CA VAL A 33 9.88 -8.18 8.91
C VAL A 33 8.57 -8.52 8.19
N TYR A 34 7.65 -7.56 8.17
CA TYR A 34 6.34 -7.71 7.53
C TYR A 34 6.09 -6.56 6.55
N ASN A 35 5.58 -6.90 5.37
CA ASN A 35 4.96 -5.92 4.49
C ASN A 35 3.51 -5.71 4.94
N LEU A 36 3.12 -4.46 5.20
CA LEU A 36 1.72 -4.08 5.45
C LEU A 36 1.18 -3.37 4.21
N GLY A 37 0.23 -4.01 3.53
CA GLY A 37 -0.39 -3.53 2.31
C GLY A 37 -1.53 -4.43 1.88
N THR A 38 -2.18 -4.10 0.78
CA THR A 38 -3.29 -4.89 0.21
C THR A 38 -2.81 -5.97 -0.76
N GLY A 39 -1.57 -5.85 -1.24
CA GLY A 39 -1.02 -6.66 -2.32
C GLY A 39 -1.60 -6.35 -3.70
N LYS A 40 -2.43 -5.32 -3.80
CA LYS A 40 -3.02 -4.87 -5.05
C LYS A 40 -2.38 -3.56 -5.49
N GLY A 41 -1.71 -3.60 -6.64
CA GLY A 41 -1.28 -2.38 -7.31
C GLY A 41 -2.47 -1.58 -7.85
N THR A 42 -2.44 -0.27 -7.63
CA THR A 42 -3.39 0.70 -8.19
C THR A 42 -2.60 1.84 -8.81
N SER A 43 -2.94 2.20 -10.05
CA SER A 43 -2.35 3.35 -10.74
C SER A 43 -2.92 4.68 -10.24
N VAL A 44 -2.19 5.78 -10.49
CA VAL A 44 -2.66 7.14 -10.19
C VAL A 44 -4.02 7.43 -10.84
N LEU A 45 -4.23 7.01 -12.10
CA LEU A 45 -5.48 7.26 -12.81
C LEU A 45 -6.66 6.44 -12.23
N GLU A 46 -6.41 5.20 -11.83
CA GLU A 46 -7.43 4.39 -11.15
C GLU A 46 -7.83 5.01 -9.80
N MET A 47 -6.85 5.55 -9.06
CA MET A 47 -7.12 6.25 -7.80
C MET A 47 -7.97 7.50 -8.01
N VAL A 48 -7.64 8.33 -9.00
CA VAL A 48 -8.44 9.52 -9.35
C VAL A 48 -9.85 9.10 -9.74
N THR A 49 -10.00 8.08 -10.58
CA THR A 49 -11.30 7.57 -11.03
C THR A 49 -12.15 7.08 -9.87
N ALA A 50 -11.54 6.34 -8.93
CA ALA A 50 -12.21 5.89 -7.72
C ALA A 50 -12.66 7.09 -6.86
N PHE A 51 -11.83 8.11 -6.74
CA PHE A 51 -12.17 9.32 -5.98
C PHE A 51 -13.31 10.09 -6.64
N GLU A 52 -13.28 10.34 -7.95
CA GLU A 52 -14.36 11.01 -8.68
C GLU A 52 -15.70 10.29 -8.51
N LYS A 53 -15.68 8.95 -8.54
CA LYS A 53 -16.87 8.12 -8.36
C LYS A 53 -17.47 8.29 -6.97
N VAL A 54 -16.65 8.30 -5.93
CA VAL A 54 -17.11 8.43 -4.53
C VAL A 54 -17.53 9.86 -4.22
N SER A 55 -16.79 10.85 -4.72
CA SER A 55 -17.07 12.27 -4.43
C SER A 55 -18.17 12.86 -5.32
N GLY A 56 -18.51 12.22 -6.44
CA GLY A 56 -19.45 12.74 -7.45
C GLY A 56 -18.94 14.00 -8.16
N LYS A 57 -17.63 14.30 -8.07
CA LYS A 57 -17.00 15.51 -8.61
C LYS A 57 -15.93 15.15 -9.60
N LYS A 58 -15.81 15.93 -10.67
CA LYS A 58 -14.70 15.81 -11.61
C LYS A 58 -13.43 16.45 -11.05
N ILE A 59 -12.31 15.76 -11.23
CA ILE A 59 -10.99 16.19 -10.80
C ILE A 59 -10.20 16.58 -12.06
N PRO A 60 -9.86 17.88 -12.23
CA PRO A 60 -9.00 18.31 -13.32
C PRO A 60 -7.60 17.70 -13.18
N LEU A 61 -7.11 17.07 -14.25
CA LEU A 61 -5.78 16.46 -14.31
C LEU A 61 -4.90 17.21 -15.29
N GLN A 62 -3.67 17.50 -14.87
CA GLN A 62 -2.61 17.96 -15.74
C GLN A 62 -1.48 16.92 -15.74
N ILE A 63 -1.15 16.46 -16.94
CA ILE A 63 -0.02 15.55 -17.11
C ILE A 63 1.28 16.34 -17.01
N ALA A 64 2.15 15.93 -16.09
CA ALA A 64 3.47 16.50 -15.88
C ALA A 64 4.58 15.45 -16.12
N GLY A 65 5.82 15.92 -16.22
CA GLY A 65 6.99 15.05 -16.32
C GLY A 65 7.16 14.13 -15.10
N ARG A 66 7.99 13.07 -15.23
CA ARG A 66 8.27 12.19 -14.10
C ARG A 66 9.01 12.96 -13.00
N ARG A 67 8.59 12.76 -11.76
CA ARG A 67 9.34 13.23 -10.60
C ARG A 67 10.55 12.31 -10.39
N PRO A 68 11.77 12.86 -10.27
CA PRO A 68 12.98 12.07 -10.02
C PRO A 68 12.84 11.21 -8.77
N GLY A 69 13.31 9.96 -8.83
CA GLY A 69 13.27 9.00 -7.71
C GLY A 69 11.99 8.15 -7.61
N ASP A 70 10.94 8.41 -8.39
CA ASP A 70 9.74 7.57 -8.36
C ASP A 70 9.94 6.24 -9.10
N SER A 71 9.80 5.12 -8.40
CA SER A 71 9.71 3.78 -9.02
C SER A 71 8.43 3.64 -9.86
N GLU A 72 8.48 2.89 -10.95
CA GLU A 72 7.30 2.71 -11.83
C GLU A 72 6.20 1.88 -11.16
N VAL A 73 6.53 0.76 -10.52
CA VAL A 73 5.56 -0.13 -9.86
C VAL A 73 6.13 -0.57 -8.51
N ILE A 74 5.33 -0.45 -7.45
CA ILE A 74 5.64 -1.01 -6.13
C ILE A 74 4.33 -1.35 -5.40
N TYR A 75 4.25 -2.56 -4.85
CA TYR A 75 3.14 -2.99 -4.02
C TYR A 75 3.59 -4.10 -3.06
N ALA A 76 2.86 -4.31 -1.97
CA ALA A 76 3.27 -5.27 -0.95
C ALA A 76 3.14 -6.72 -1.45
N SER A 77 4.14 -7.56 -1.20
CA SER A 77 3.88 -9.00 -1.18
C SER A 77 3.30 -9.36 0.18
N ILE A 78 2.01 -9.69 0.21
CA ILE A 78 1.27 -10.03 1.44
C ILE A 78 1.35 -11.51 1.81
N LYS A 79 1.94 -12.34 0.92
CA LYS A 79 2.29 -13.71 1.26
C LYS A 79 3.66 -13.70 1.92
N ARG A 80 3.72 -14.11 3.18
CA ARG A 80 4.99 -14.43 3.83
C ARG A 80 5.61 -15.62 3.07
N PRO A 81 6.79 -15.46 2.44
CA PRO A 81 7.53 -16.61 1.96
C PRO A 81 7.85 -17.45 3.20
N ARG A 82 7.33 -18.67 3.28
CA ARG A 82 7.87 -19.63 4.25
C ARG A 82 9.25 -19.99 3.72
N LEU A 83 10.28 -19.43 4.33
CA LEU A 83 11.63 -19.96 4.18
C LEU A 83 11.64 -21.28 4.96
N ASN A 84 11.76 -22.39 4.21
CA ASN A 84 12.01 -23.70 4.76
C ASN A 84 13.47 -23.79 5.20
#